data_AF-M4BL04-F1
#
_entry.id   AF-M4BL04-F1
#
_cell.length_a   1.000
_cell.length_b   1.000
_cell.length_c   1.000
_cell.angle_alpha   90.00
_cell.angle_beta   90.00
_cell.angle_gamma   90.00
#
_symmetry.space_group_name_H-M   'P 1'
#
loop_
_entity.id
_entity.type
_entity.pdbx_description
1 polymer ?
#
loop_
_entity_poly.entity_id
_entity_poly.type
_entity_poly.pdbx_seq_one_letter_code
_entity_poly.pdbx_strand_id
1 'polypeptide(L)'
;MRETDSFIFTSLQRDGELAVSDFVMELRSGMDTCVKVFKARQKCVQQLLVHWKRGHLINGLQYIGELPKGKRAAVVVDMLRIMDLSSAGVDLEVCTLLLPLILELFESKFELYLSVGIVSGQKLLNVFAAIVVKDSRDGRLRAVGLAGDER
;
A
#
# COMPACT_ATOMS: atom_id res chain seq x y z
N MET A 1 43.02 -28.61 41.06
CA MET A 1 42.49 -29.07 39.77
C MET A 1 40.95 -29.12 39.73
N ARG A 2 40.23 -29.42 40.83
CA ARG A 2 38.75 -29.43 40.86
C ARG A 2 38.08 -28.04 40.92
N GLU A 3 38.71 -27.04 41.55
CA GLU A 3 38.10 -25.70 41.69
C GLU A 3 38.12 -24.88 40.38
N THR A 4 39.16 -25.07 39.56
CA THR A 4 39.29 -24.43 38.25
C THR A 4 38.21 -24.88 37.26
N ASP A 5 37.84 -26.17 37.28
CA ASP A 5 36.78 -26.70 36.42
C ASP A 5 35.39 -26.22 36.84
N SER A 6 35.14 -26.08 38.16
CA SER A 6 33.89 -25.52 38.68
C SER A 6 33.69 -24.05 38.31
N PHE A 7 34.76 -23.27 38.28
CA PHE A 7 34.74 -21.85 37.91
C PHE A 7 34.53 -21.65 36.41
N ILE A 8 35.14 -22.50 35.58
CA ILE A 8 34.93 -22.50 34.13
C ILE A 8 33.50 -22.93 33.78
N PHE A 9 32.95 -23.93 34.46
CA PHE A 9 31.57 -24.37 34.24
C PHE A 9 30.53 -23.28 34.60
N THR A 10 30.73 -22.56 35.72
CA THR A 10 29.83 -21.48 36.14
C THR A 10 29.99 -20.18 35.35
N SER A 11 31.12 -19.97 34.67
CA SER A 11 31.27 -18.85 33.72
C SER A 11 30.60 -19.17 32.39
N LEU A 12 30.75 -20.38 31.86
CA LEU A 12 30.04 -20.84 30.65
C LEU A 12 28.51 -20.83 30.81
N GLN A 13 28.00 -21.21 31.98
CA GLN A 13 26.56 -21.09 32.28
C GLN A 13 26.08 -19.63 32.31
N ARG A 14 26.87 -18.72 32.89
CA ARG A 14 26.55 -17.29 32.92
C ARG A 14 26.60 -16.65 31.53
N ASP A 15 27.58 -17.00 30.71
CA ASP A 15 27.69 -16.51 29.34
C ASP A 15 26.51 -17.00 28.48
N GLY A 16 26.07 -18.25 28.67
CA GLY A 16 24.85 -18.77 28.04
C GLY A 16 23.57 -18.05 28.49
N GLU A 17 23.45 -17.74 29.79
CA GLU A 17 22.30 -17.03 30.36
C GLU A 17 22.25 -15.56 29.92
N LEU A 18 23.41 -14.90 29.84
CA LEU A 18 23.56 -13.55 29.27
C LEU A 18 23.18 -13.53 27.79
N ALA A 19 23.66 -14.51 27.00
CA ALA A 19 23.31 -14.61 25.59
C ALA A 19 21.79 -14.81 25.39
N VAL A 20 21.15 -15.68 26.19
CA VAL A 20 19.69 -15.86 26.16
C VAL A 20 18.96 -14.57 26.53
N SER A 21 19.42 -13.84 27.55
CA SER A 21 18.86 -12.54 27.92
C SER A 21 18.93 -11.53 26.77
N ASP A 22 20.07 -11.46 26.07
CA ASP A 22 20.26 -10.56 24.93
C ASP A 22 19.32 -10.89 23.76
N PHE A 23 19.17 -12.18 23.43
CA PHE A 23 18.19 -12.63 22.41
C PHE A 23 16.75 -12.27 22.79
N VAL A 24 16.38 -12.43 24.06
CA VAL A 24 15.04 -12.08 24.55
C VAL A 24 14.81 -10.57 24.47
N MET A 25 15.82 -9.76 24.80
CA MET A 25 15.74 -8.31 24.67
C MET A 25 15.61 -7.88 23.21
N GLU A 26 16.38 -8.46 22.29
CA GLU A 26 16.30 -8.18 20.86
C GLU A 26 14.91 -8.54 20.30
N LEU A 27 14.39 -9.73 20.64
CA LEU A 27 13.07 -10.18 20.23
C LEU A 27 11.97 -9.23 20.74
N ARG A 28 12.06 -8.80 22.00
CA ARG A 28 11.11 -7.84 22.59
C ARG A 28 11.16 -6.50 21.87
N SER A 29 12.35 -6.00 21.57
CA SER A 29 12.55 -4.75 20.81
C SER A 29 11.93 -4.83 19.41
N GLY A 30 12.16 -5.95 18.70
CA GLY A 30 11.53 -6.22 17.41
C GLY A 30 10.01 -6.26 17.50
N MET A 31 9.46 -6.95 18.50
CA MET A 31 8.01 -7.04 18.73
C MET A 31 7.39 -5.66 19.02
N ASP A 32 8.02 -4.85 19.87
CA ASP A 32 7.54 -3.50 20.18
C ASP A 32 7.53 -2.62 18.92
N THR A 33 8.53 -2.77 18.05
CA THR A 33 8.57 -2.09 16.75
C THR A 33 7.43 -2.56 15.85
N CYS A 34 7.23 -3.86 15.71
CA CYS A 34 6.12 -4.43 14.93
C CYS A 34 4.76 -3.92 15.42
N VAL A 35 4.50 -3.95 16.72
CA VAL A 35 3.24 -3.47 17.30
C VAL A 35 3.00 -1.99 16.97
N LYS A 36 4.03 -1.14 17.09
CA LYS A 36 3.93 0.29 16.74
C LYS A 36 3.62 0.49 15.26
N VAL A 37 4.33 -0.21 14.39
CA VAL A 37 4.14 -0.14 12.93
C VAL A 37 2.75 -0.62 12.53
N PHE A 38 2.31 -1.78 13.04
CA PHE A 38 0.99 -2.33 12.73
C PHE A 38 -0.13 -1.45 13.25
N LYS A 39 -0.05 -0.91 14.47
CA LYS A 39 -1.04 0.04 14.98
C LYS A 39 -1.11 1.31 14.12
N ALA A 40 0.03 1.85 13.69
CA ALA A 40 0.06 3.02 12.84
C ALA A 40 -0.59 2.74 11.47
N ARG A 41 -0.27 1.60 10.84
CA ARG A 41 -0.85 1.17 9.57
C ARG A 41 -2.35 0.88 9.69
N GLN A 42 -2.78 0.22 10.77
CA GLN A 42 -4.19 -0.04 11.08
C GLN A 42 -4.99 1.26 11.17
N LYS A 43 -4.47 2.28 11.89
CA LYS A 43 -5.12 3.60 11.95
C LYS A 43 -5.29 4.21 10.56
N CYS A 44 -4.29 4.07 9.69
CA CYS A 44 -4.37 4.60 8.33
C CYS A 44 -5.46 3.90 7.52
N VAL A 45 -5.52 2.57 7.58
CA VAL A 45 -6.55 1.77 6.89
C VAL A 45 -7.95 2.05 7.46
N GLN A 46 -8.08 2.24 8.77
CA GLN A 46 -9.35 2.62 9.39
C GLN A 46 -9.87 3.97 8.90
N GLN A 47 -9.00 4.98 8.77
CA GLN A 47 -9.39 6.28 8.19
C GLN A 47 -9.80 6.14 6.72
N LEU A 48 -9.03 5.38 5.93
CA LEU A 48 -9.39 5.09 4.54
C LEU A 48 -10.78 4.42 4.43
N LEU A 49 -11.08 3.48 5.32
CA LEU A 49 -12.38 2.79 5.35
C LEU A 49 -13.55 3.76 5.66
N VAL A 50 -13.32 4.83 6.43
CA VAL A 50 -14.34 5.87 6.68
C VAL A 50 -14.70 6.57 5.38
N HIS A 51 -13.72 6.92 4.55
CA HIS A 51 -13.97 7.51 3.22
C HIS A 51 -14.69 6.52 2.30
N TRP A 52 -14.28 5.25 2.31
CA TRP A 52 -14.85 4.21 1.45
C TRP A 52 -16.32 3.91 1.76
N LYS A 53 -16.69 3.78 3.04
CA LYS A 53 -18.07 3.54 3.47
C LYS A 53 -19.04 4.67 3.11
N ARG A 54 -18.51 5.88 2.89
CA ARG A 54 -19.29 7.04 2.44
C ARG A 54 -19.40 7.13 0.91
N GLY A 55 -18.77 6.21 0.17
CA GLY A 55 -18.68 6.26 -1.29
C GLY A 55 -17.71 7.32 -1.82
N HIS A 56 -16.86 7.90 -0.96
CA HIS A 56 -15.97 9.01 -1.32
C HIS A 56 -14.59 8.49 -1.71
N LEU A 57 -14.48 7.83 -2.88
CA LEU A 57 -13.23 7.28 -3.39
C LEU A 57 -12.12 8.32 -3.49
N ILE A 58 -12.42 9.44 -4.14
CA ILE A 58 -11.50 10.53 -4.40
C ILE A 58 -10.91 11.04 -3.08
N ASN A 59 -11.74 11.31 -2.07
CA ASN A 59 -11.27 11.77 -0.76
C ASN A 59 -10.37 10.73 -0.08
N GLY A 60 -10.69 9.44 -0.22
CA GLY A 60 -9.85 8.36 0.29
C GLY A 60 -8.47 8.32 -0.39
N LEU A 61 -8.43 8.52 -1.71
CA LEU A 61 -7.18 8.60 -2.47
C LEU A 61 -6.35 9.83 -2.13
N GLN A 62 -7.00 10.99 -1.98
CA GLN A 62 -6.35 12.23 -1.55
C GLN A 62 -5.71 12.06 -0.17
N TYR A 63 -6.47 11.48 0.78
CA TYR A 63 -5.94 11.14 2.10
C TYR A 63 -4.70 10.23 2.02
N ILE A 64 -4.72 9.19 1.18
CA ILE A 64 -3.54 8.34 0.97
C ILE A 64 -2.38 9.15 0.39
N GLY A 65 -2.65 10.04 -0.56
CA GLY A 65 -1.66 10.92 -1.18
C GLY A 65 -0.92 11.80 -0.17
N GLU A 66 -1.62 12.26 0.88
CA GLU A 66 -1.08 13.07 1.97
C GLU A 66 -0.25 12.27 2.99
N LEU A 67 -0.29 10.92 2.96
CA LEU A 67 0.51 10.11 3.88
C LEU A 67 2.01 10.24 3.59
N PRO A 68 2.87 10.20 4.62
CA PRO A 68 4.33 10.18 4.42
C PRO A 68 4.77 8.97 3.58
N LYS A 69 5.70 9.17 2.62
CA LYS A 69 6.20 8.14 1.69
C LYS A 69 6.44 6.76 2.33
N GLY A 70 7.16 6.74 3.47
CA GLY A 70 7.50 5.49 4.17
C GLY A 70 6.31 4.70 4.76
N LYS A 71 5.15 5.34 4.96
CA LYS A 71 3.91 4.68 5.39
C LYS A 71 2.96 4.43 4.22
N ARG A 72 2.96 5.35 3.25
CA ARG A 72 2.02 5.39 2.13
C ARG A 72 2.07 4.14 1.27
N ALA A 73 3.26 3.71 0.84
CA ALA A 73 3.39 2.55 -0.05
C ALA A 73 2.78 1.26 0.54
N ALA A 74 2.94 1.03 1.85
CA ALA A 74 2.34 -0.10 2.53
C ALA A 74 0.80 -0.03 2.54
N VAL A 75 0.23 1.15 2.78
CA VAL A 75 -1.23 1.35 2.76
C VAL A 75 -1.79 1.24 1.34
N VAL A 76 -1.09 1.78 0.34
CA VAL A 76 -1.42 1.64 -1.09
C VAL A 76 -1.47 0.17 -1.49
N VAL A 77 -0.47 -0.62 -1.10
CA VAL A 77 -0.44 -2.07 -1.37
C VAL A 77 -1.64 -2.79 -0.77
N ASP A 78 -1.99 -2.50 0.50
CA ASP A 78 -3.16 -3.14 1.13
C ASP A 78 -4.44 -2.79 0.38
N MET A 79 -4.61 -1.52 0.04
CA MET A 79 -5.79 -1.01 -0.67
C MET A 79 -5.90 -1.63 -2.06
N LEU A 80 -4.84 -1.60 -2.87
CA LEU A 80 -4.84 -2.11 -4.24
C LEU A 80 -5.06 -3.62 -4.34
N ARG A 81 -4.67 -4.38 -3.30
CA ARG A 81 -4.91 -5.83 -3.26
C ARG A 81 -6.38 -6.19 -3.02
N ILE A 82 -7.15 -5.29 -2.41
CA ILE A 82 -8.56 -5.50 -2.06
C ILE A 82 -9.48 -4.77 -3.04
N MET A 83 -9.02 -3.65 -3.60
CA MET A 83 -9.81 -2.82 -4.49
C MET A 83 -9.98 -3.48 -5.85
N ASP A 84 -11.23 -3.67 -6.25
CA ASP A 84 -11.56 -4.08 -7.61
C ASP A 84 -11.72 -2.86 -8.50
N LEU A 85 -10.62 -2.46 -9.15
CA LEU A 85 -10.56 -1.32 -10.09
C LEU A 85 -11.62 -1.39 -11.19
N SER A 86 -12.05 -2.59 -11.60
CA SER A 86 -13.02 -2.78 -12.67
C SER A 86 -14.45 -2.46 -12.24
N SER A 87 -14.77 -2.63 -10.95
CA SER A 87 -16.10 -2.36 -10.39
C SER A 87 -16.18 -1.09 -9.53
N ALA A 88 -15.04 -0.49 -9.19
CA ALA A 88 -14.94 0.67 -8.32
C ALA A 88 -15.43 2.01 -8.93
N GLY A 89 -15.98 2.00 -10.15
CA GLY A 89 -16.45 3.24 -10.81
C GLY A 89 -15.31 4.22 -11.10
N VAL A 90 -14.14 3.70 -11.46
CA VAL A 90 -12.96 4.50 -11.77
C VAL A 90 -13.25 5.39 -12.98
N ASP A 91 -13.12 6.69 -12.79
CA ASP A 91 -13.16 7.71 -13.84
C ASP A 91 -11.77 8.33 -14.05
N LEU A 92 -11.70 9.37 -14.89
CA LEU A 92 -10.46 10.05 -15.21
C LEU A 92 -9.79 10.67 -13.97
N GLU A 93 -10.57 11.27 -13.08
CA GLU A 93 -10.07 11.92 -11.87
C GLU A 93 -9.43 10.89 -10.93
N VAL A 94 -10.12 9.77 -10.71
CA VAL A 94 -9.60 8.63 -9.94
C VAL A 94 -8.30 8.09 -10.56
N CYS A 95 -8.21 7.99 -11.89
CA CYS A 95 -6.98 7.56 -12.57
C CYS A 95 -5.81 8.50 -12.28
N THR A 96 -6.04 9.83 -12.32
CA THR A 96 -4.97 10.81 -12.06
C THR A 96 -4.45 10.76 -10.63
N LEU A 97 -5.28 10.33 -9.67
CA LEU A 97 -4.87 10.16 -8.27
C LEU A 97 -4.19 8.80 -8.02
N LEU A 98 -4.65 7.74 -8.68
CA LEU A 98 -4.09 6.39 -8.52
C LEU A 98 -2.74 6.23 -9.21
N LEU A 99 -2.55 6.81 -10.39
CA LEU A 99 -1.35 6.58 -11.19
C LEU A 99 -0.06 6.96 -10.44
N PRO A 100 0.05 8.14 -9.78
CA PRO A 100 1.23 8.47 -8.97
C PRO A 100 1.46 7.50 -7.80
N LEU A 101 0.39 7.01 -7.17
CA LEU A 101 0.49 6.05 -6.06
C LEU A 101 1.00 4.69 -6.53
N ILE A 102 0.58 4.24 -7.71
CA ILE A 102 1.07 3.02 -8.33
C ILE A 102 2.52 3.19 -8.78
N LEU A 103 2.88 4.35 -9.35
CA LEU A 103 4.23 4.64 -9.79
C LEU A 103 5.24 4.58 -8.63
N GLU A 104 4.87 5.08 -7.45
CA GLU A 104 5.70 4.99 -6.25
C GLU A 104 6.01 3.54 -5.84
N LEU A 105 5.13 2.57 -6.15
CA LEU A 105 5.42 1.17 -5.84
C LEU A 105 6.60 0.62 -6.64
N PHE A 106 6.87 1.14 -7.83
CA PHE A 106 8.03 0.77 -8.66
C PHE A 106 9.36 1.28 -8.10
N GLU A 107 9.33 2.25 -7.17
CA GLU A 107 10.52 2.71 -6.44
C GLU A 107 10.87 1.80 -5.26
N SER A 108 10.02 0.81 -4.95
CA SER A 108 10.19 -0.07 -3.80
C SER A 108 11.24 -1.15 -4.03
N LYS A 109 12.03 -1.43 -2.99
CA LYS A 109 12.95 -2.58 -2.94
C LYS A 109 12.26 -3.92 -2.67
N PHE A 110 10.96 -3.91 -2.37
CA PHE A 110 10.20 -5.12 -2.03
C PHE A 110 9.49 -5.66 -3.27
N GLU A 111 9.81 -6.89 -3.68
CA GLU A 111 9.22 -7.56 -4.84
C GLU A 111 7.69 -7.61 -4.78
N LEU A 112 7.12 -7.83 -3.60
CA LEU A 112 5.67 -7.79 -3.39
C LEU A 112 5.04 -6.47 -3.84
N TYR A 113 5.72 -5.34 -3.61
CA TYR A 113 5.20 -4.02 -3.95
C TYR A 113 5.26 -3.81 -5.46
N LEU A 114 6.36 -4.24 -6.10
CA LEU A 114 6.50 -4.26 -7.55
C LEU A 114 5.40 -5.09 -8.21
N SER A 115 5.19 -6.31 -7.73
CA SER A 115 4.16 -7.22 -8.24
C SER A 115 2.75 -6.61 -8.16
N VAL A 116 2.39 -6.03 -7.00
CA VAL A 116 1.11 -5.34 -6.84
C VAL A 116 1.01 -4.12 -7.76
N GLY A 117 2.09 -3.34 -7.90
CA GLY A 117 2.16 -2.21 -8.81
C GLY A 117 1.94 -2.60 -10.27
N ILE A 118 2.56 -3.69 -10.73
CA ILE A 118 2.39 -4.23 -12.10
C ILE A 118 0.94 -4.65 -12.33
N VAL A 119 0.39 -5.49 -11.45
CA VAL A 119 -0.98 -6.02 -11.60
C VAL A 119 -2.01 -4.90 -11.59
N SER A 120 -1.92 -3.96 -10.64
CA SER A 120 -2.85 -2.85 -10.53
C SER A 120 -2.65 -1.81 -11.64
N GLY A 121 -1.42 -1.56 -12.05
CA GLY A 121 -1.10 -0.69 -13.19
C GLY A 121 -1.70 -1.20 -14.49
N GLN A 122 -1.56 -2.50 -14.77
CA GLN A 122 -2.18 -3.12 -15.94
C GLN A 122 -3.71 -3.00 -15.93
N LYS A 123 -4.34 -3.27 -14.78
CA LYS A 123 -5.79 -3.08 -14.61
C LYS A 123 -6.20 -1.63 -14.84
N LEU A 124 -5.48 -0.68 -14.27
CA LEU A 124 -5.77 0.74 -14.43
C LEU A 124 -5.66 1.19 -15.89
N LEU A 125 -4.63 0.74 -16.61
CA LEU A 125 -4.46 1.03 -18.04
C LEU A 125 -5.60 0.47 -18.89
N ASN A 126 -6.07 -0.75 -18.59
CA ASN A 126 -7.20 -1.35 -19.30
C ASN A 126 -8.50 -0.54 -19.09
N VAL A 127 -8.76 -0.11 -17.84
CA VAL A 127 -9.92 0.73 -17.52
C VAL A 127 -9.80 2.09 -18.20
N PHE A 128 -8.64 2.72 -18.12
CA PHE A 128 -8.37 4.02 -18.74
C PHE A 128 -8.55 3.98 -20.26
N ALA A 129 -8.03 2.95 -20.93
CA ALA A 129 -8.19 2.78 -22.37
C ALA A 129 -9.67 2.69 -22.78
N ALA A 130 -10.49 1.96 -22.00
CA ALA A 130 -11.93 1.88 -22.25
C ALA A 130 -12.63 3.24 -22.10
N ILE A 131 -12.23 4.04 -21.11
CA ILE A 131 -12.77 5.40 -20.86
C ILE A 131 -12.44 6.32 -22.04
N VAL A 132 -11.17 6.37 -22.46
CA VAL A 132 -10.72 7.24 -23.56
C VAL A 132 -11.42 6.89 -24.88
N VAL A 133 -11.57 5.59 -25.18
CA VAL A 133 -12.27 5.15 -26.39
C VAL A 133 -13.74 5.54 -26.35
N LYS A 134 -14.41 5.40 -25.19
CA LYS A 134 -15.80 5.82 -25.01
C LYS A 134 -15.96 7.32 -25.19
N ASP A 135 -15.14 8.12 -24.50
CA ASP A 135 -15.21 9.58 -24.56
C ASP A 135 -14.96 10.12 -25.98
N SER A 136 -13.99 9.53 -26.69
CA SER A 136 -13.71 9.84 -28.10
C SER A 136 -14.87 9.50 -29.06
N ARG A 137 -15.72 8.54 -28.71
CA ARG A 137 -16.93 8.20 -29.50
C ARG A 137 -18.08 9.14 -29.15
N ASP A 138 -18.28 9.43 -27.87
CA ASP A 138 -19.32 10.35 -27.40
C ASP A 138 -19.08 11.79 -27.88
N GLY A 139 -17.82 12.23 -27.93
CA GLY A 139 -17.44 13.51 -28.54
C GLY A 139 -17.72 13.57 -30.04
N ARG A 140 -17.49 12.46 -30.77
CA ARG A 140 -17.86 12.36 -32.20
C ARG A 140 -19.36 12.40 -32.41
N LEU A 141 -20.13 11.66 -31.61
CA LEU A 141 -21.60 11.66 -31.71
C LEU A 141 -22.19 13.04 -31.40
N ARG A 142 -21.65 13.75 -30.40
CA ARG A 142 -22.04 15.15 -30.11
C ARG A 142 -21.72 16.10 -31.27
N ALA A 143 -20.54 15.96 -31.89
CA ALA A 143 -20.17 16.77 -33.06
C ALA A 143 -21.10 16.50 -34.27
N VAL A 144 -21.48 15.25 -34.50
CA VAL A 144 -22.44 14.89 -35.57
C VAL A 144 -23.85 15.37 -35.27
N GLY A 145 -24.31 15.31 -34.01
CA GLY A 145 -25.62 15.82 -33.60
C GLY A 145 -25.76 17.33 -33.78
N LEU A 146 -24.73 18.11 -33.42
CA LEU A 146 -24.73 19.56 -33.63
C LEU A 146 -24.72 19.93 -35.12
N ALA A 147 -24.05 19.15 -35.98
CA ALA A 147 -24.07 19.35 -37.42
C ALA A 147 -25.42 18.97 -38.09
N GLY A 148 -26.28 18.22 -37.38
CA GLY A 148 -27.60 17.81 -37.85
C GLY A 148 -28.72 18.80 -37.53
N ASP A 149 -28.57 19.60 -36.48
CA ASP A 149 -29.55 20.61 -36.02
C ASP A 149 -29.44 21.97 -36.75
N GLU A 150 -28.40 22.17 -37.58
CA GLU A 150 -28.21 23.39 -38.39
C GLU A 150 -28.85 23.31 -39.81
N ARG A 151 -29.83 22.42 -40.03
CA ARG A 151 -30.56 22.29 -41.31
C ARG A 151 -32.06 22.35 -41.13
#